data_AF-A0A4R8CK73-F1
#
_entry.id   AF-A0A4R8CK73-F1
#
_cell.length_a   1.000
_cell.length_b   1.000
_cell.length_c   1.000
_cell.angle_alpha   90.00
_cell.angle_beta   90.00
_cell.angle_gamma   90.00
#
_symmetry.space_group_name_H-M   'P 1'
#
loop_
_entity.id
_entity.type
_entity.pdbx_description
1 polymer ?
#
loop_
_entity_poly.entity_id
_entity_poly.type
_entity_poly.pdbx_seq_one_letter_code
_entity_poly.pdbx_strand_id
1 'polypeptide(L)'
;MLNTAATSTLTAATHGSDLAATAHTAGQVATVALIVTVALGLYLLGCLFWPFGKCRRCKGAGKFKSPLGRAYRYCGRCQGSGLRVRLGRHVINHIRAVHGAGDNSTSKGKR
;
A
#
# COMPACT_ATOMS: atom_id res chain seq x y z
N MET A 1 2.85 -7.52 77.31
CA MET A 1 2.32 -6.43 76.46
C MET A 1 3.49 -5.67 75.86
N LEU A 2 4.01 -6.05 74.69
CA LEU A 2 4.99 -5.23 73.95
C LEU A 2 4.97 -5.57 72.45
N ASN A 3 4.70 -4.52 71.68
CA ASN A 3 5.25 -4.15 70.36
C ASN A 3 4.95 -5.00 69.13
N THR A 4 3.86 -4.63 68.44
CA THR A 4 3.71 -4.81 66.99
C THR A 4 4.63 -3.81 66.29
N ALA A 5 5.79 -4.26 65.82
CA ALA A 5 6.65 -3.45 64.97
C ALA A 5 5.93 -3.22 63.63
N ALA A 6 5.47 -1.98 63.43
CA ALA A 6 5.02 -1.50 62.14
C ALA A 6 6.24 -1.35 61.21
N THR A 7 6.49 -2.36 60.39
CA THR A 7 7.46 -2.26 59.29
C THR A 7 6.78 -1.50 58.16
N SER A 8 6.95 -0.18 58.13
CA SER A 8 6.63 0.64 56.96
C SER A 8 7.59 0.28 55.83
N THR A 9 7.15 -0.54 54.88
CA THR A 9 7.84 -0.67 53.59
C THR A 9 7.68 0.66 52.85
N LEU A 10 8.70 1.51 52.92
CA LEU A 10 8.82 2.64 52.00
C LEU A 10 9.00 2.08 50.59
N THR A 11 7.95 2.15 49.77
CA THR A 11 8.07 2.01 48.32
C THR A 11 8.87 3.21 47.81
N ALA A 12 10.16 2.98 47.55
CA ALA A 12 11.01 3.92 46.87
C ALA A 12 10.39 4.31 45.52
N ALA A 13 10.02 5.58 45.40
CA ALA A 13 9.47 6.14 44.18
C ALA A 13 10.56 6.18 43.09
N THR A 14 10.56 5.20 42.18
CA THR A 14 11.38 5.21 40.97
C THR A 14 10.69 6.01 39.87
N HIS A 15 10.59 7.34 40.01
CA HIS A 15 10.05 8.20 38.93
C HIS A 15 11.11 8.63 37.88
N GLY A 16 12.37 8.19 38.02
CA GLY A 16 13.44 8.51 37.07
C GLY A 16 13.67 7.44 35.99
N SER A 17 13.32 6.18 36.27
CA SER A 17 13.63 5.02 35.42
C SER A 17 12.65 4.86 34.26
N ASP A 18 11.39 5.25 34.47
CA ASP A 18 10.32 5.13 33.47
C ASP A 18 10.41 6.16 32.35
N LEU A 19 10.91 7.38 32.62
CA LEU A 19 11.03 8.43 31.60
C LEU A 19 12.14 8.12 30.57
N ALA A 20 13.27 7.58 31.03
CA ALA A 20 14.35 7.14 30.14
C ALA A 20 13.92 5.92 29.31
N ALA A 21 13.26 4.93 29.95
CA ALA A 21 12.75 3.75 29.25
C ALA A 21 11.64 4.10 28.24
N THR A 22 10.75 5.04 28.56
CA THR A 22 9.71 5.54 27.63
C THR A 22 10.29 6.40 26.50
N ALA A 23 11.35 7.17 26.73
CA ALA A 23 12.03 7.93 25.68
C ALA A 23 12.74 7.02 24.66
N HIS A 24 13.42 5.97 25.13
CA HIS A 24 14.04 4.98 24.25
C HIS A 24 13.00 4.19 23.45
N THR A 25 11.90 3.79 24.09
CA THR A 25 10.80 3.09 23.39
C THR A 25 10.05 4.01 22.43
N ALA A 26 9.84 5.28 22.75
CA ALA A 26 9.22 6.25 21.83
C ALA A 26 10.08 6.49 20.57
N GLY A 27 11.40 6.63 20.74
CA GLY A 27 12.33 6.72 19.61
C GLY A 27 12.35 5.44 18.76
N GLN A 28 12.26 4.27 19.40
CA GLN A 28 12.16 2.99 18.70
C GLN A 28 10.84 2.83 17.95
N VAL A 29 9.72 3.24 18.52
CA VAL A 29 8.41 3.19 17.85
C VAL A 29 8.37 4.13 16.65
N ALA A 30 8.91 5.35 16.78
CA ALA A 30 8.96 6.31 15.67
C ALA A 30 9.83 5.81 14.51
N THR A 31 10.98 5.22 14.80
CA THR A 31 11.86 4.63 13.77
C THR A 31 11.22 3.42 13.10
N VAL A 32 10.59 2.52 13.86
CA VAL A 32 9.84 1.38 13.28
C VAL A 32 8.67 1.86 12.42
N ALA A 33 7.90 2.85 12.88
CA ALA A 33 6.79 3.42 12.11
C ALA A 33 7.29 4.06 10.79
N LEU A 34 8.42 4.77 10.82
CA LEU A 34 9.03 5.34 9.62
C LEU A 34 9.46 4.22 8.65
N ILE A 35 10.13 3.18 9.14
CA ILE A 35 10.55 2.05 8.30
C ILE A 35 9.34 1.36 7.66
N VAL A 36 8.28 1.10 8.44
CA VAL A 36 7.05 0.45 7.93
C VAL A 36 6.37 1.31 6.88
N THR A 37 6.24 2.61 7.12
CA THR A 37 5.61 3.53 6.16
C THR A 37 6.41 3.65 4.87
N VAL A 38 7.74 3.74 4.95
CA VAL A 38 8.62 3.74 3.77
C VAL A 38 8.54 2.41 3.02
N ALA A 39 8.58 1.27 3.71
CA ALA A 39 8.46 -0.04 3.10
C ALA A 39 7.12 -0.22 2.37
N LEU A 40 6.02 0.21 3.00
CA LEU A 40 4.70 0.20 2.38
C LEU A 40 4.64 1.13 1.17
N GLY A 41 5.20 2.34 1.28
CA GLY A 41 5.29 3.30 0.17
C GLY A 41 6.06 2.73 -1.02
N LEU A 42 7.23 2.12 -0.78
CA LEU A 42 8.04 1.46 -1.82
C LEU A 42 7.32 0.26 -2.44
N TYR A 43 6.60 -0.52 -1.65
CA TYR A 43 5.79 -1.64 -2.15
C TYR A 43 4.65 -1.15 -3.07
N LEU A 44 3.94 -0.11 -2.65
CA LEU A 44 2.88 0.51 -3.45
C LEU A 44 3.45 1.16 -4.71
N LEU A 45 4.58 1.87 -4.61
CA LEU A 45 5.31 2.43 -5.75
C LEU A 45 5.75 1.33 -6.72
N GLY A 46 6.31 0.23 -6.25
CA GLY A 46 6.66 -0.92 -7.10
C GLY A 46 5.45 -1.53 -7.80
N CYS A 47 4.32 -1.63 -7.09
CA CYS A 47 3.04 -2.07 -7.67
C CYS A 47 2.48 -1.09 -8.71
N LEU A 48 2.76 0.20 -8.56
CA LEU A 48 2.37 1.26 -9.49
C LEU A 48 3.30 1.35 -10.71
N PHE A 49 4.62 1.21 -10.51
CA PHE A 49 5.65 1.26 -11.57
C PHE A 49 5.65 0.03 -12.47
N TRP A 50 5.22 -1.13 -11.97
CA TRP A 50 4.98 -2.32 -12.81
C TRP A 50 3.48 -2.65 -12.96
N PRO A 51 2.69 -1.76 -13.61
CA PRO A 51 1.24 -1.92 -13.69
C PRO A 51 0.80 -2.94 -14.74
N PHE A 52 1.72 -3.48 -15.53
CA PHE A 52 1.41 -4.41 -16.61
C PHE A 52 2.11 -5.76 -16.42
N GLY A 53 1.31 -6.79 -16.14
CA GLY A 53 1.75 -8.17 -16.24
C GLY A 53 1.70 -8.65 -17.69
N LYS A 54 2.54 -9.60 -18.08
CA LYS A 54 2.39 -10.31 -19.36
C LYS A 54 1.09 -11.12 -19.33
N CYS A 55 0.26 -11.01 -20.36
CA CYS A 55 -0.94 -11.85 -20.44
C CYS A 55 -0.52 -13.32 -20.52
N ARG A 56 -1.01 -14.17 -19.59
CA ARG A 56 -0.64 -15.60 -19.51
C ARG A 56 -0.99 -16.39 -20.76
N ARG A 57 -2.04 -15.98 -21.49
CA ARG A 57 -2.53 -16.69 -22.68
C ARG A 57 -1.65 -16.43 -23.90
N CYS A 58 -1.31 -15.16 -24.18
CA CYS A 58 -0.49 -14.77 -25.34
C CYS A 58 0.98 -14.48 -25.00
N LYS A 59 1.39 -14.70 -23.74
CA LYS A 59 2.74 -14.44 -23.21
C LYS A 59 3.28 -13.03 -23.49
N GLY A 60 2.42 -12.01 -23.58
CA GLY A 60 2.83 -10.64 -23.91
C GLY A 60 2.68 -10.24 -25.38
N ALA A 61 2.43 -11.18 -26.30
CA ALA A 61 2.41 -10.88 -27.73
C ALA A 61 1.17 -10.11 -28.22
N GLY A 62 0.04 -10.15 -27.50
CA GLY A 62 -1.24 -9.55 -27.88
C GLY A 62 -1.99 -10.26 -29.02
N LYS A 63 -1.27 -11.06 -29.82
CA LYS A 63 -1.78 -11.78 -30.99
C LYS A 63 -1.24 -13.21 -31.03
N PHE A 64 -2.04 -14.11 -31.59
CA PHE A 64 -1.62 -15.47 -31.94
C PHE A 64 -1.39 -15.54 -33.45
N LYS A 65 -0.21 -15.99 -33.86
CA LYS A 65 0.07 -16.33 -35.25
C LYS A 65 -0.48 -17.72 -35.56
N SER A 66 -1.12 -17.87 -36.72
CA SER A 66 -1.44 -19.19 -37.24
C SER A 66 -0.16 -19.92 -37.69
N PRO A 67 0.02 -21.21 -37.40
CA PRO A 67 1.18 -21.98 -37.82
C PRO A 67 1.27 -22.16 -39.35
N LEU A 68 0.15 -22.04 -40.07
CA LEU A 68 0.03 -22.38 -41.49
C LEU A 68 -0.38 -21.19 -42.38
N GLY A 69 -0.33 -19.95 -41.89
CA GLY A 69 -0.72 -18.80 -42.72
C GLY A 69 -0.38 -17.43 -42.14
N ARG A 70 -0.62 -16.39 -42.94
CA ARG A 70 -0.39 -14.97 -42.58
C ARG A 70 -1.48 -14.38 -41.65
N ALA A 71 -2.47 -15.18 -41.28
CA ALA A 71 -3.57 -14.75 -40.41
C ALA A 71 -3.14 -14.64 -38.95
N TYR A 72 -3.57 -13.56 -38.30
CA TYR A 72 -3.40 -13.31 -36.87
C TYR A 72 -4.76 -13.21 -36.20
N ARG A 73 -4.88 -13.78 -35.00
CA ARG A 73 -6.04 -13.55 -34.13
C ARG A 73 -5.60 -12.76 -32.90
N TYR A 74 -6.37 -11.73 -32.54
CA TYR A 74 -6.15 -11.02 -31.29
C TYR A 74 -6.46 -11.92 -30.10
N CYS A 75 -5.69 -11.79 -29.03
CA CYS A 75 -5.97 -12.52 -27.82
C CYS A 75 -7.23 -11.95 -27.16
N GLY A 76 -8.32 -12.73 -27.11
CA GLY A 76 -9.59 -12.29 -26.50
C GLY A 76 -9.48 -11.92 -25.01
N ARG A 77 -8.48 -12.44 -24.29
CA ARG A 77 -8.30 -12.16 -22.86
C ARG A 77 -7.64 -10.80 -22.56
N CYS A 78 -6.78 -10.30 -23.44
CA CYS A 78 -6.19 -8.97 -23.32
C CYS A 78 -6.66 -8.01 -24.42
N GLN A 79 -7.63 -8.44 -25.23
CA GLN A 79 -8.19 -7.69 -26.36
C GLN A 79 -7.12 -7.09 -27.28
N GLY A 80 -6.05 -7.84 -27.55
CA GLY A 80 -4.97 -7.39 -28.44
C GLY A 80 -3.85 -6.58 -27.77
N SER A 81 -4.02 -6.11 -26.53
CA SER A 81 -3.00 -5.28 -25.85
C SER A 81 -1.75 -6.04 -25.43
N GLY A 82 -1.80 -7.38 -25.34
CA GLY A 82 -0.68 -8.22 -24.87
C GLY A 82 -0.40 -8.13 -23.36
N LEU A 83 -0.96 -7.13 -22.69
CA LEU A 83 -0.70 -6.76 -21.31
C LEU A 83 -1.95 -7.10 -20.47
N ARG A 84 -1.73 -7.64 -19.27
CA ARG A 84 -2.76 -7.75 -18.24
C ARG A 84 -2.58 -6.58 -17.29
N VAL A 85 -3.61 -5.77 -17.17
CA VAL A 85 -3.67 -4.69 -16.19
C VAL A 85 -3.55 -5.27 -14.77
N ARG A 86 -2.51 -4.85 -14.03
CA ARG A 86 -2.38 -5.02 -12.58
C ARG A 86 -2.94 -3.77 -11.88
N LEU A 87 -3.17 -3.90 -10.57
CA LEU A 87 -3.87 -2.92 -9.71
C LEU A 87 -3.51 -1.45 -9.98
N GLY A 88 -2.25 -1.12 -10.31
CA GLY A 88 -1.82 0.25 -10.56
C GLY A 88 -2.62 1.01 -11.65
N ARG A 89 -3.02 0.35 -12.76
CA ARG A 89 -3.83 1.02 -13.79
C ARG A 89 -5.28 1.22 -13.32
N HIS A 90 -5.81 0.34 -12.47
CA HIS A 90 -7.12 0.52 -11.85
C HIS A 90 -7.13 1.74 -10.93
N VAL A 91 -6.06 1.94 -10.14
CA VAL A 91 -5.89 3.11 -9.28
C VAL A 91 -5.86 4.39 -10.10
N ILE A 92 -5.07 4.46 -11.18
CA ILE A 92 -5.02 5.66 -12.04
C ILE A 92 -6.37 5.93 -12.70
N ASN A 93 -7.07 4.88 -13.17
CA ASN A 93 -8.40 5.04 -13.75
C ASN A 93 -9.41 5.52 -12.70
N HIS A 94 -9.29 5.05 -11.46
CA HIS A 94 -10.15 5.46 -10.36
C HIS A 94 -9.87 6.91 -9.95
N ILE A 95 -8.60 7.31 -9.80
CA ILE A 95 -8.22 8.71 -9.51
C ILE A 95 -8.74 9.64 -10.60
N ARG A 96 -8.59 9.26 -11.88
CA ARG A 96 -9.13 10.04 -13.01
C ARG A 96 -10.66 10.13 -12.97
N ALA A 97 -11.34 9.04 -12.62
CA ALA A 97 -12.79 9.04 -12.46
C ALA A 97 -13.23 9.94 -11.29
N VAL A 98 -12.50 9.92 -10.17
CA VAL A 98 -12.79 10.78 -9.00
C VAL A 98 -12.54 12.25 -9.32
N HIS A 99 -11.43 12.60 -9.98
CA HIS A 99 -11.17 13.99 -10.39
C HIS A 99 -12.20 14.50 -11.41
N GLY A 100 -12.55 13.70 -12.43
CA GLY A 100 -13.60 14.08 -13.38
C GLY A 100 -15.00 14.16 -12.77
N ALA A 101 -15.26 13.41 -11.69
CA ALA A 101 -16.48 13.54 -10.91
C ALA A 101 -16.54 14.83 -10.07
N GLY A 102 -15.40 15.46 -9.77
CA GLY A 102 -15.39 16.81 -9.20
C GLY A 102 -15.86 17.83 -10.23
N ASP A 103 -15.30 17.77 -11.44
CA ASP A 103 -15.55 18.74 -12.51
C ASP A 103 -16.99 18.68 -13.08
N ASN A 104 -17.57 17.48 -13.15
CA ASN A 104 -18.95 17.32 -13.62
C ASN A 104 -19.99 17.80 -12.59
N SER A 105 -19.65 17.83 -11.30
CA SER A 105 -20.51 18.30 -10.21
C SER A 105 -20.66 19.82 -10.24
N THR A 106 -19.57 20.54 -10.52
CA THR A 106 -19.55 22.01 -10.70
C THR A 106 -20.29 22.46 -11.96
N SER A 107 -20.32 21.63 -13.00
CA SER A 107 -21.08 21.89 -14.23
C SER A 107 -22.60 21.79 -14.01
N LYS A 108 -23.06 20.80 -13.23
CA LYS A 108 -24.50 20.57 -12.99
C LYS A 108 -25.17 21.67 -12.16
N GLY A 109 -24.45 22.32 -11.25
CA GLY A 109 -24.98 23.43 -10.44
C GLY A 109 -25.12 24.77 -11.18
N LYS A 110 -24.69 24.82 -12.44
CA LYS A 110 -24.67 26.04 -13.27
C LYS A 110 -25.69 26.02 -14.43
N ARG A 111 -26.53 24.97 -14.51
CA ARG A 111 -27.61 24.85 -15.49
C ARG A 111 -28.98 25.04 -14.84
#